data_AF-A0A2V2YNH9-F1
#
_entry.id   AF-A0A2V2YNH9-F1
#
_cell.length_a   1.000
_cell.length_b   1.000
_cell.length_c   1.000
_cell.angle_alpha   90.00
_cell.angle_beta   90.00
_cell.angle_gamma   90.00
#
_symmetry.space_group_name_H-M   'P 1'
#
loop_
_entity.id
_entity.type
_entity.pdbx_description
1 polymer ?
#
loop_
_entity_poly.entity_id
_entity_poly.type
_entity_poly.pdbx_seq_one_letter_code
_entity_poly.pdbx_strand_id
1 'polypeptide(L)'
;MNASYRGSARVVGNGSIAGGSYDTVRIVGDSEVLGPIECDTFSCMGNCKIKGHVHADKLFKVTGDVTVEGEWSGEELKLLGQLNVRGNVRGRIVKVTGNLEAQGSVEAEHLTIKGAITVDGLINAEHADIQLYGPCRVKEIGGRRIDIRRSSWMSVKNWIKSQMKTELTVSVIEGDDITLAYTKADIVRGNKVHIGKGCEIGRVEYRRSLHVARTAKTGVEVRL
;
A
#
# COMPACT_ATOMS: atom_id res chain seq x y z
N MET A 1 -13.38 19.73 25.50
CA MET A 1 -14.05 18.84 26.47
C MET A 1 -14.90 17.86 25.68
N ASN A 2 -14.55 16.58 25.71
CA ASN A 2 -15.46 15.42 25.66
C ASN A 2 -14.59 14.18 25.86
N ALA A 3 -14.28 13.88 27.13
CA ALA A 3 -13.80 12.56 27.50
C ALA A 3 -15.02 11.63 27.45
N SER A 4 -15.39 11.18 26.26
CA SER A 4 -16.30 10.06 26.11
C SER A 4 -15.56 8.81 26.57
N TYR A 5 -16.07 8.13 27.60
CA TYR A 5 -15.55 6.83 28.04
C TYR A 5 -15.38 5.90 26.85
N ARG A 6 -14.14 5.68 26.40
CA ARG A 6 -13.80 4.76 25.31
C ARG A 6 -13.38 3.45 25.95
N GLY A 7 -14.25 2.44 25.92
CA GLY A 7 -13.96 1.12 26.50
C GLY A 7 -12.93 0.35 25.66
N SER A 8 -12.38 -0.73 26.21
CA SER A 8 -11.62 -1.70 25.42
C SER A 8 -12.52 -2.86 25.00
N ALA A 9 -12.43 -3.29 23.73
CA ALA A 9 -13.05 -4.50 23.24
C ALA A 9 -12.00 -5.60 23.05
N ARG A 10 -12.32 -6.83 23.47
CA ARG A 10 -11.44 -7.98 23.29
C ARG A 10 -12.22 -9.20 22.81
N VAL A 11 -11.72 -9.85 21.75
CA VAL A 11 -12.21 -11.13 21.25
C VAL A 11 -11.05 -12.13 21.19
N VAL A 12 -11.28 -13.34 21.67
CA VAL A 12 -10.35 -14.47 21.59
C VAL A 12 -11.11 -15.69 21.07
N GLY A 13 -10.61 -16.35 20.02
CA GLY A 13 -11.31 -17.41 19.30
C GLY A 13 -12.21 -16.83 18.21
N ASN A 14 -13.40 -17.41 18.07
CA ASN A 14 -14.39 -16.97 17.09
C ASN A 14 -15.39 -16.03 17.76
N GLY A 15 -15.65 -14.85 17.18
CA GLY A 15 -16.60 -13.93 17.78
C GLY A 15 -16.98 -12.75 16.90
N SER A 16 -17.80 -11.86 17.45
CA SER A 16 -18.13 -10.59 16.82
C SER A 16 -18.00 -9.43 17.79
N ILE A 17 -17.78 -8.24 17.24
CA ILE A 17 -17.75 -6.98 17.99
C ILE A 17 -18.77 -6.04 17.35
N ALA A 18 -19.52 -5.31 18.18
CA ALA A 18 -20.34 -4.22 17.67
C ALA A 18 -19.45 -3.11 17.06
N GLY A 19 -19.98 -2.37 16.10
CA GLY A 19 -19.35 -1.09 15.71
C GLY A 19 -19.44 -0.06 16.85
N GLY A 20 -18.60 0.96 16.80
CA GLY A 20 -18.59 2.05 17.78
C GLY A 20 -17.21 2.62 18.07
N SER A 21 -17.13 3.42 19.13
CA SER A 21 -15.90 4.08 19.56
C SER A 21 -15.23 3.33 20.71
N TYR A 22 -13.94 3.02 20.58
CA TYR A 22 -13.17 2.25 21.56
C TYR A 22 -11.81 2.90 21.83
N ASP A 23 -11.21 2.64 22.99
CA ASP A 23 -9.80 2.99 23.20
C ASP A 23 -8.94 1.95 22.47
N THR A 24 -9.21 0.69 22.76
CA THR A 24 -8.46 -0.43 22.18
C THR A 24 -9.41 -1.52 21.74
N VAL A 25 -9.24 -1.98 20.51
CA VAL A 25 -9.87 -3.19 19.98
C VAL A 25 -8.78 -4.24 19.81
N ARG A 26 -8.91 -5.38 20.49
CA ARG A 26 -7.96 -6.50 20.39
C ARG A 26 -8.67 -7.79 19.98
N ILE A 27 -8.26 -8.33 18.85
CA ILE A 27 -8.81 -9.54 18.27
C ILE A 27 -7.70 -10.58 18.14
N VAL A 28 -7.96 -11.80 18.63
CA VAL A 28 -7.10 -12.97 18.43
C VAL A 28 -7.98 -14.13 17.97
N GLY A 29 -7.89 -14.50 16.69
CA GLY A 29 -8.75 -15.52 16.05
C GLY A 29 -9.54 -14.94 14.89
N ASP A 30 -10.67 -15.56 14.57
CA ASP A 30 -11.55 -15.17 13.47
C ASP A 30 -12.72 -14.32 13.98
N SER A 31 -12.95 -13.16 13.38
CA SER A 31 -13.97 -12.24 13.89
C SER A 31 -14.67 -11.41 12.83
N GLU A 32 -15.84 -10.92 13.20
CA GLU A 32 -16.58 -9.92 12.43
C GLU A 32 -16.91 -8.70 13.29
N VAL A 33 -16.59 -7.51 12.80
CA VAL A 33 -17.05 -6.25 13.36
C VAL A 33 -18.31 -5.84 12.59
N LEU A 34 -19.43 -5.71 13.31
CA LEU A 34 -20.76 -5.55 12.73
C LEU A 34 -21.11 -4.09 12.37
N GLY A 35 -20.13 -3.21 12.26
CA GLY A 35 -20.31 -1.80 11.95
C GLY A 35 -18.99 -1.05 11.79
N PRO A 36 -19.04 0.29 11.65
CA PRO A 36 -17.84 1.12 11.66
C PRO A 36 -17.13 1.10 13.02
N ILE A 37 -15.82 1.30 13.01
CA ILE A 37 -15.00 1.44 14.22
C ILE A 37 -14.27 2.78 14.20
N GLU A 38 -14.31 3.46 15.34
CA GLU A 38 -13.38 4.53 15.68
C GLU A 38 -12.58 4.10 16.92
N CYS A 39 -11.26 4.13 16.87
CA CYS A 39 -10.47 3.77 18.03
C CYS A 39 -9.10 4.40 18.10
N ASP A 40 -8.47 4.41 19.28
CA ASP A 40 -7.06 4.78 19.36
C ASP A 40 -6.17 3.68 18.76
N THR A 41 -6.42 2.43 19.15
CA THR A 41 -5.63 1.28 18.71
C THR A 41 -6.51 0.10 18.30
N PHE A 42 -6.31 -0.39 17.10
CA PHE A 42 -6.86 -1.66 16.62
C PHE A 42 -5.72 -2.68 16.47
N SER A 43 -5.87 -3.85 17.08
CA SER A 43 -4.94 -4.97 16.93
C SER A 43 -5.68 -6.25 16.59
N CYS A 44 -5.37 -6.84 15.43
CA CYS A 44 -5.91 -8.13 15.03
C CYS A 44 -4.78 -9.12 14.75
N MET A 45 -4.86 -10.30 15.37
CA MET A 45 -4.04 -11.46 15.07
C MET A 45 -4.97 -12.60 14.63
N GLY A 46 -4.99 -12.94 13.36
CA GLY A 46 -6.00 -13.81 12.75
C GLY A 46 -6.79 -13.07 11.68
N ASN A 47 -8.05 -13.47 11.46
CA ASN A 47 -8.87 -12.95 10.38
C ASN A 47 -9.96 -12.03 10.92
N CYS A 48 -10.18 -10.89 10.27
CA CYS A 48 -11.25 -9.98 10.66
C CYS A 48 -11.97 -9.38 9.45
N LYS A 49 -13.29 -9.41 9.49
CA LYS A 49 -14.13 -8.66 8.55
C LYS A 49 -14.78 -7.48 9.25
N ILE A 50 -14.66 -6.27 8.71
CA ILE A 50 -15.22 -5.06 9.29
C ILE A 50 -16.29 -4.50 8.35
N LYS A 51 -17.55 -4.56 8.79
CA LYS A 51 -18.73 -4.07 8.07
C LYS A 51 -18.89 -2.55 8.20
N GLY A 52 -17.92 -1.79 7.71
CA GLY A 52 -17.94 -0.33 7.77
C GLY A 52 -16.57 0.31 7.56
N HIS A 53 -16.48 1.61 7.82
CA HIS A 53 -15.21 2.33 7.83
C HIS A 53 -14.46 2.09 9.15
N VAL A 54 -13.14 2.26 9.08
CA VAL A 54 -12.25 2.23 10.24
C VAL A 54 -11.55 3.58 10.36
N HIS A 55 -11.60 4.16 11.55
CA HIS A 55 -10.74 5.27 11.96
C HIS A 55 -9.87 4.81 13.14
N ALA A 56 -8.54 4.89 12.99
CA ALA A 56 -7.59 4.54 14.03
C ALA A 56 -6.68 5.73 14.37
N ASP A 57 -6.95 6.42 15.49
CA ASP A 57 -6.28 7.68 15.87
C ASP A 57 -4.77 7.51 16.06
N LYS A 58 -4.29 6.32 16.46
CA LYS A 58 -2.87 6.07 16.73
C LYS A 58 -2.31 4.90 15.94
N LEU A 59 -2.94 3.73 16.01
CA LEU A 59 -2.36 2.51 15.42
C LEU A 59 -3.42 1.50 14.98
N PHE A 60 -3.33 1.09 13.72
CA PHE A 60 -4.02 -0.09 13.19
C PHE A 60 -2.99 -1.17 12.86
N LYS A 61 -2.90 -2.21 13.70
CA LYS A 61 -1.92 -3.30 13.55
C LYS A 61 -2.60 -4.63 13.28
N VAL A 62 -2.23 -5.27 12.17
CA VAL A 62 -2.78 -6.57 11.77
C VAL A 62 -1.67 -7.57 11.51
N THR A 63 -1.87 -8.79 11.99
CA THR A 63 -1.10 -9.98 11.61
C THR A 63 -2.09 -11.07 11.20
N GLY A 64 -2.26 -11.29 9.91
CA GLY A 64 -3.35 -12.10 9.33
C GLY A 64 -4.12 -11.31 8.27
N ASP A 65 -5.37 -11.68 8.03
CA ASP A 65 -6.14 -11.18 6.89
C ASP A 65 -7.32 -10.32 7.34
N VAL A 66 -7.40 -9.09 6.83
CA VAL A 66 -8.49 -8.16 7.17
C VAL A 66 -9.19 -7.66 5.93
N THR A 67 -10.52 -7.65 5.97
CA THR A 67 -11.36 -6.98 4.96
C THR A 67 -12.12 -5.83 5.62
N VAL A 68 -11.98 -4.63 5.07
CA VAL A 68 -12.72 -3.43 5.44
C VAL A 68 -13.71 -3.12 4.33
N GLU A 69 -15.01 -3.23 4.61
CA GLU A 69 -16.07 -2.98 3.63
C GLU A 69 -16.29 -1.48 3.34
N GLY A 70 -15.72 -0.59 4.14
CA GLY A 70 -15.66 0.85 3.89
C GLY A 70 -14.25 1.36 3.59
N GLU A 71 -13.96 2.55 4.10
CA GLU A 71 -12.64 3.17 4.03
C GLU A 71 -11.82 2.88 5.29
N TRP A 72 -10.49 2.95 5.15
CA TRP A 72 -9.58 2.98 6.29
C TRP A 72 -8.96 4.37 6.41
N SER A 73 -8.94 4.91 7.62
CA SER A 73 -8.23 6.14 7.95
C SER A 73 -7.51 6.06 9.29
N GLY A 74 -6.39 6.77 9.45
CA GLY A 74 -5.71 6.83 10.73
C GLY A 74 -4.27 7.35 10.67
N GLU A 75 -3.60 7.29 11.82
CA GLU A 75 -2.23 7.78 11.97
C GLU A 75 -1.19 6.78 11.41
N GLU A 76 -1.21 5.53 11.88
CA GLU A 76 -0.29 4.48 11.43
C GLU A 76 -1.01 3.15 11.14
N LEU A 77 -0.83 2.64 9.91
CA LEU A 77 -1.20 1.29 9.50
C LEU A 77 0.04 0.40 9.49
N LYS A 78 -0.01 -0.73 10.21
CA LYS A 78 1.00 -1.80 10.16
C LYS A 78 0.35 -3.14 9.85
N LEU A 79 0.58 -3.65 8.65
CA LEU A 79 0.07 -4.96 8.21
C LEU A 79 1.21 -5.95 8.01
N LEU A 80 1.01 -7.15 8.55
CA LEU A 80 1.68 -8.39 8.14
C LEU A 80 0.62 -9.41 7.70
N GLY A 81 0.41 -9.59 6.40
CA GLY A 81 -0.66 -10.45 5.86
C GLY A 81 -1.41 -9.76 4.71
N GLN A 82 -2.72 -9.96 4.61
CA GLN A 82 -3.55 -9.34 3.58
C GLN A 82 -4.51 -8.29 4.15
N LEU A 83 -4.66 -7.18 3.42
CA LEU A 83 -5.64 -6.14 3.71
C LEU A 83 -6.40 -5.82 2.43
N ASN A 84 -7.71 -6.02 2.46
CA ASN A 84 -8.63 -5.65 1.39
C ASN A 84 -9.50 -4.49 1.88
N VAL A 85 -9.46 -3.34 1.21
CA VAL A 85 -10.27 -2.17 1.54
C VAL A 85 -11.14 -1.83 0.33
N ARG A 86 -12.47 -1.81 0.54
CA ARG A 86 -13.44 -1.50 -0.53
C ARG A 86 -13.50 -0.01 -0.87
N GLY A 87 -12.93 0.85 -0.04
CA GLY A 87 -12.79 2.29 -0.28
C GLY A 87 -11.34 2.77 -0.26
N ASN A 88 -11.16 4.00 0.19
CA ASN A 88 -9.86 4.65 0.30
C ASN A 88 -9.06 4.17 1.52
N VAL A 89 -7.73 4.30 1.44
CA VAL A 89 -6.80 4.13 2.55
C VAL A 89 -6.09 5.47 2.77
N ARG A 90 -6.36 6.16 3.88
CA ARG A 90 -5.77 7.49 4.17
C ARG A 90 -5.03 7.46 5.50
N GLY A 91 -3.74 7.72 5.53
CA GLY A 91 -3.07 7.87 6.81
C GLY A 91 -1.64 8.33 6.74
N ARG A 92 -1.10 8.83 7.86
CA ARG A 92 0.24 9.43 7.85
C ARG A 92 1.32 8.42 7.48
N ILE A 93 1.31 7.25 8.13
CA ILE A 93 2.24 6.15 7.85
C ILE A 93 1.45 4.90 7.46
N VAL A 94 1.72 4.35 6.27
CA VAL A 94 1.14 3.08 5.82
C VAL A 94 2.27 2.09 5.54
N LYS A 95 2.38 1.05 6.37
CA LYS A 95 3.38 -0.02 6.26
C LYS A 95 2.71 -1.36 6.03
N VAL A 96 2.93 -1.95 4.87
CA VAL A 96 2.39 -3.26 4.51
C VAL A 96 3.51 -4.22 4.16
N THR A 97 3.52 -5.37 4.82
CA THR A 97 4.27 -6.56 4.41
C THR A 97 3.28 -7.66 4.07
N GLY A 98 3.16 -8.02 2.79
CA GLY A 98 2.11 -8.93 2.30
C GLY A 98 1.31 -8.31 1.16
N ASN A 99 -0.02 -8.35 1.21
CA ASN A 99 -0.88 -7.92 0.11
C ASN A 99 -1.76 -6.74 0.53
N LEU A 100 -1.79 -5.69 -0.29
CA LEU A 100 -2.75 -4.59 -0.17
C LEU A 100 -3.63 -4.54 -1.41
N GLU A 101 -4.93 -4.65 -1.23
CA GLU A 101 -5.93 -4.39 -2.26
C GLU A 101 -6.82 -3.22 -1.80
N ALA A 102 -6.84 -2.14 -2.57
CA ALA A 102 -7.70 -1.00 -2.34
C ALA A 102 -8.50 -0.69 -3.62
N GLN A 103 -9.83 -0.69 -3.51
CA GLN A 103 -10.70 -0.31 -4.62
C GLN A 103 -10.80 1.22 -4.79
N GLY A 104 -10.38 1.98 -3.77
CA GLY A 104 -10.21 3.43 -3.84
C GLY A 104 -8.76 3.85 -4.08
N SER A 105 -8.41 5.04 -3.60
CA SER A 105 -7.06 5.58 -3.62
C SER A 105 -6.33 5.34 -2.29
N VAL A 106 -5.00 5.39 -2.33
CA VAL A 106 -4.13 5.33 -1.15
C VAL A 106 -3.43 6.68 -1.00
N GLU A 107 -3.63 7.33 0.14
CA GLU A 107 -2.99 8.61 0.46
C GLU A 107 -2.18 8.47 1.75
N ALA A 108 -0.89 8.82 1.71
CA ALA A 108 -0.04 8.79 2.89
C ALA A 108 1.15 9.75 2.84
N GLU A 109 1.67 10.21 3.98
CA GLU A 109 2.99 10.88 3.96
C GLU A 109 4.10 9.87 3.67
N HIS A 110 4.05 8.72 4.35
CA HIS A 110 5.01 7.64 4.18
C HIS A 110 4.32 6.32 3.86
N LEU A 111 4.47 5.87 2.62
CA LEU A 111 4.00 4.58 2.14
C LEU A 111 5.19 3.61 2.01
N THR A 112 5.14 2.50 2.73
CA THR A 112 6.10 1.40 2.60
C THR A 112 5.38 0.09 2.31
N ILE A 113 5.60 -0.48 1.13
CA ILE A 113 5.00 -1.75 0.72
C ILE A 113 6.12 -2.75 0.47
N LYS A 114 6.01 -3.95 1.05
CA LYS A 114 6.87 -5.10 0.78
C LYS A 114 5.98 -6.27 0.41
N GLY A 115 5.71 -6.46 -0.88
CA GLY A 115 4.56 -7.29 -1.22
C GLY A 115 4.01 -7.17 -2.63
N ALA A 116 2.72 -7.49 -2.74
CA ALA A 116 1.89 -7.21 -3.90
C ALA A 116 0.89 -6.09 -3.57
N ILE A 117 0.60 -5.24 -4.56
CA ILE A 117 -0.33 -4.13 -4.41
C ILE A 117 -1.26 -4.04 -5.62
N THR A 118 -2.56 -3.93 -5.35
CA THR A 118 -3.59 -3.62 -6.34
C THR A 118 -4.36 -2.42 -5.85
N VAL A 119 -4.29 -1.31 -6.58
CA VAL A 119 -5.03 -0.08 -6.29
C VAL A 119 -5.75 0.36 -7.55
N ASP A 120 -7.09 0.39 -7.51
CA ASP A 120 -7.90 0.80 -8.65
C ASP A 120 -7.84 2.32 -8.87
N GLY A 121 -7.66 3.08 -7.79
CA GLY A 121 -7.43 4.53 -7.81
C GLY A 121 -5.96 4.92 -7.93
N LEU A 122 -5.62 6.05 -7.32
CA LEU A 122 -4.28 6.63 -7.33
C LEU A 122 -3.55 6.30 -6.02
N ILE A 123 -2.22 6.25 -6.08
CA ILE A 123 -1.38 6.35 -4.89
C ILE A 123 -0.83 7.78 -4.85
N ASN A 124 -1.09 8.50 -3.77
CA ASN A 124 -0.46 9.80 -3.51
C ASN A 124 0.33 9.70 -2.21
N ALA A 125 1.66 9.82 -2.29
CA ALA A 125 2.48 9.87 -1.10
C ALA A 125 3.67 10.80 -1.17
N GLU A 126 4.01 11.50 -0.08
CA GLU A 126 5.25 12.28 -0.07
C GLU A 126 6.46 11.36 -0.29
N HIS A 127 6.43 10.18 0.33
CA HIS A 127 7.45 9.15 0.23
C HIS A 127 6.83 7.78 -0.04
N ALA A 128 7.04 7.24 -1.24
CA ALA A 128 6.66 5.88 -1.59
C ALA A 128 7.91 4.98 -1.72
N ASP A 129 8.03 3.96 -0.88
CA ASP A 129 9.01 2.86 -0.99
C ASP A 129 8.26 1.54 -1.23
N ILE A 130 8.33 1.02 -2.45
CA ILE A 130 7.60 -0.17 -2.88
C ILE A 130 8.60 -1.24 -3.30
N GLN A 131 8.71 -2.29 -2.48
CA GLN A 131 9.47 -3.48 -2.76
C GLN A 131 8.55 -4.58 -3.30
N LEU A 132 8.71 -4.91 -4.58
CA LEU A 132 7.84 -5.84 -5.31
C LEU A 132 8.21 -7.30 -4.99
N TYR A 133 7.22 -8.07 -4.52
CA TYR A 133 7.32 -9.51 -4.26
C TYR A 133 6.39 -10.33 -5.18
N GLY A 134 5.38 -9.68 -5.77
CA GLY A 134 4.46 -10.24 -6.76
C GLY A 134 4.10 -9.22 -7.84
N PRO A 135 3.14 -9.53 -8.74
CA PRO A 135 2.60 -8.55 -9.67
C PRO A 135 1.92 -7.41 -8.90
N CYS A 136 2.08 -6.18 -9.37
CA CYS A 136 1.49 -5.00 -8.77
C CYS A 136 0.78 -4.19 -9.85
N ARG A 137 -0.39 -3.63 -9.54
CA ARG A 137 -1.17 -2.80 -10.46
C ARG A 137 -1.70 -1.57 -9.73
N VAL A 138 -1.45 -0.41 -10.30
CA VAL A 138 -1.92 0.89 -9.79
C VAL A 138 -2.31 1.74 -10.98
N LYS A 139 -3.34 2.58 -10.88
CA LYS A 139 -3.67 3.48 -12.00
C LYS A 139 -2.61 4.56 -12.18
N GLU A 140 -2.31 5.32 -11.14
CA GLU A 140 -1.28 6.36 -11.14
C GLU A 140 -0.59 6.46 -9.78
N ILE A 141 0.67 6.88 -9.78
CA ILE A 141 1.45 7.13 -8.56
C ILE A 141 1.98 8.56 -8.60
N GLY A 142 1.57 9.37 -7.64
CA GLY A 142 2.06 10.73 -7.40
C GLY A 142 2.86 10.81 -6.11
N GLY A 143 3.93 11.59 -6.09
CA GLY A 143 4.67 11.80 -4.86
C GLY A 143 5.94 12.62 -4.96
N ARG A 144 6.50 13.04 -3.83
CA ARG A 144 7.77 13.79 -3.83
C ARG A 144 8.95 12.85 -4.13
N ARG A 145 9.03 11.72 -3.44
CA ARG A 145 10.05 10.69 -3.67
C ARG A 145 9.40 9.33 -3.87
N ILE A 146 9.72 8.68 -4.98
CA ILE A 146 9.17 7.38 -5.38
C ILE A 146 10.34 6.43 -5.65
N ASP A 147 10.43 5.36 -4.85
CA ASP A 147 11.40 4.28 -5.01
C ASP A 147 10.63 2.97 -5.19
N ILE A 148 10.73 2.39 -6.39
CA ILE A 148 10.13 1.10 -6.71
C ILE A 148 11.26 0.14 -7.10
N ARG A 149 11.36 -0.96 -6.36
CA ARG A 149 12.40 -1.97 -6.58
C ARG A 149 11.86 -3.38 -6.42
N ARG A 150 12.45 -4.33 -7.13
CA ARG A 150 12.16 -5.75 -6.92
C ARG A 150 12.93 -6.27 -5.71
N SER A 151 12.31 -7.13 -4.91
CA SER A 151 12.99 -7.77 -3.79
C SER A 151 14.14 -8.69 -4.24
N SER A 152 15.33 -8.51 -3.64
CA SER A 152 16.52 -9.33 -3.91
C SER A 152 16.47 -10.73 -3.28
N TRP A 153 15.43 -11.06 -2.50
CA TRP A 153 15.27 -12.37 -1.85
C TRP A 153 15.08 -13.54 -2.84
N MET A 154 14.80 -13.22 -4.11
CA MET A 154 14.45 -14.19 -5.14
C MET A 154 15.66 -14.89 -5.78
N SER A 155 16.89 -14.58 -5.35
CA SER A 155 18.10 -15.29 -5.77
C SER A 155 18.27 -16.68 -5.13
N VAL A 156 17.39 -17.12 -4.20
CA VAL A 156 17.56 -18.38 -3.43
C VAL A 156 16.49 -19.46 -3.69
N LYS A 157 15.36 -19.18 -4.36
CA LYS A 157 14.29 -20.19 -4.58
C LYS A 157 13.89 -20.37 -6.05
N ASN A 158 14.81 -20.91 -6.84
CA ASN A 158 14.58 -21.39 -8.22
C ASN A 158 13.59 -22.57 -8.36
N TRP A 159 12.79 -22.90 -7.34
CA TRP A 159 12.06 -24.19 -7.28
C TRP A 159 10.55 -24.05 -7.51
N ILE A 160 10.03 -22.82 -7.62
CA ILE A 160 8.66 -22.55 -8.06
C ILE A 160 8.75 -21.67 -9.30
N LYS A 161 8.72 -22.32 -10.47
CA LYS A 161 8.49 -21.66 -11.77
C LYS A 161 7.06 -21.13 -11.82
N SER A 162 6.75 -20.12 -11.01
CA SER A 162 5.54 -19.34 -11.23
C SER A 162 5.81 -18.39 -12.39
N GLN A 163 5.05 -18.55 -13.47
CA GLN A 163 5.06 -17.71 -14.67
C GLN A 163 4.66 -16.24 -14.40
N MET A 164 4.38 -15.89 -13.14
CA MET A 164 3.98 -14.55 -12.70
C MET A 164 5.18 -13.61 -12.69
N LYS A 165 5.12 -12.56 -13.52
CA LYS A 165 6.11 -11.49 -13.52
C LYS A 165 5.98 -10.67 -12.23
N THR A 166 7.08 -10.53 -11.50
CA THR A 166 7.19 -9.57 -10.39
C THR A 166 7.52 -8.19 -10.96
N GLU A 167 6.48 -7.48 -11.42
CA GLU A 167 6.58 -6.14 -11.98
C GLU A 167 5.40 -5.27 -11.53
N LEU A 168 5.62 -3.95 -11.52
CA LEU A 168 4.55 -2.97 -11.38
C LEU A 168 4.03 -2.58 -12.76
N THR A 169 2.71 -2.57 -12.94
CA THR A 169 2.04 -1.95 -14.10
C THR A 169 1.28 -0.71 -13.63
N VAL A 170 1.55 0.43 -14.27
CA VAL A 170 0.94 1.72 -13.92
C VAL A 170 0.82 2.61 -15.14
N SER A 171 -0.20 3.47 -15.25
CA SER A 171 -0.29 4.37 -16.41
C SER A 171 0.64 5.56 -16.27
N VAL A 172 0.59 6.26 -15.12
CA VAL A 172 1.38 7.47 -14.90
C VAL A 172 2.13 7.40 -13.57
N ILE A 173 3.40 7.79 -13.58
CA ILE A 173 4.16 8.11 -12.36
C ILE A 173 4.62 9.57 -12.45
N GLU A 174 4.26 10.38 -11.44
CA GLU A 174 4.66 11.79 -11.34
C GLU A 174 5.32 12.09 -9.99
N GLY A 175 6.47 12.78 -10.01
CA GLY A 175 7.17 13.15 -8.78
C GLY A 175 8.49 13.88 -8.94
N ASP A 176 9.10 14.31 -7.82
CA ASP A 176 10.37 15.06 -7.88
C ASP A 176 11.58 14.14 -8.07
N ASP A 177 11.68 13.09 -7.28
CA ASP A 177 12.78 12.12 -7.31
C ASP A 177 12.23 10.71 -7.50
N ILE A 178 12.42 10.17 -8.70
CA ILE A 178 11.81 8.92 -9.14
C ILE A 178 12.92 7.91 -9.43
N THR A 179 12.92 6.79 -8.73
CA THR A 179 13.78 5.63 -9.01
C THR A 179 12.92 4.39 -9.21
N LEU A 180 13.00 3.81 -10.40
CA LEU A 180 12.16 2.67 -10.80
C LEU A 180 13.04 1.47 -11.17
N ALA A 181 12.57 0.28 -10.83
CA ALA A 181 13.02 -0.98 -11.40
C ALA A 181 11.82 -1.91 -11.56
N TYR A 182 11.85 -2.78 -12.58
CA TYR A 182 10.78 -3.75 -12.85
C TYR A 182 9.38 -3.09 -12.93
N THR A 183 9.29 -1.98 -13.65
CA THR A 183 8.08 -1.18 -13.79
C THR A 183 7.74 -1.00 -15.26
N LYS A 184 6.51 -1.34 -15.63
CA LYS A 184 5.91 -0.99 -16.91
C LYS A 184 5.01 0.24 -16.71
N ALA A 185 5.33 1.33 -17.40
CA ALA A 185 4.54 2.55 -17.34
C ALA A 185 4.31 3.22 -18.69
N ASP A 186 3.15 3.85 -18.87
CA ASP A 186 2.90 4.63 -20.09
C ASP A 186 3.70 5.94 -20.05
N ILE A 187 3.65 6.66 -18.92
CA ILE A 187 4.32 7.94 -18.72
C ILE A 187 5.03 7.98 -17.37
N VAL A 188 6.27 8.45 -17.35
CA VAL A 188 6.99 8.84 -16.13
C VAL A 188 7.40 10.30 -16.27
N ARG A 189 6.99 11.15 -15.32
CA ARG A 189 7.29 12.58 -15.30
C ARG A 189 7.96 12.98 -13.99
N GLY A 190 9.12 13.63 -14.04
CA GLY A 190 9.70 14.16 -12.81
C GLY A 190 10.88 15.12 -12.93
N ASN A 191 11.40 15.57 -11.79
CA ASN A 191 12.58 16.45 -11.78
C ASN A 191 13.86 15.64 -12.02
N LYS A 192 14.07 14.59 -11.23
CA LYS A 192 15.16 13.62 -11.36
C LYS A 192 14.56 12.25 -11.57
N VAL A 193 14.89 11.61 -12.69
CA VAL A 193 14.34 10.31 -13.07
C VAL A 193 15.45 9.29 -13.26
N HIS A 194 15.35 8.17 -12.58
CA HIS A 194 16.21 7.00 -12.74
C HIS A 194 15.38 5.79 -13.16
N ILE A 195 15.52 5.39 -14.42
CA ILE A 195 14.88 4.20 -14.99
C ILE A 195 15.87 3.03 -14.93
N GLY A 196 15.65 2.13 -13.98
CA GLY A 196 16.50 0.99 -13.68
C GLY A 196 16.13 -0.29 -14.44
N LYS A 197 16.76 -1.39 -14.04
CA LYS A 197 16.63 -2.71 -14.68
C LYS A 197 15.18 -3.16 -14.78
N GLY A 198 14.82 -3.73 -15.94
CA GLY A 198 13.53 -4.38 -16.15
C GLY A 198 12.36 -3.41 -16.31
N CYS A 199 12.63 -2.11 -16.45
CA CYS A 199 11.62 -1.13 -16.78
C CYS A 199 11.29 -1.11 -18.28
N GLU A 200 10.03 -0.85 -18.59
CA GLU A 200 9.50 -0.58 -19.94
C GLU A 200 8.60 0.66 -19.85
N ILE A 201 9.11 1.80 -20.32
CA ILE A 201 8.42 3.10 -20.17
C ILE A 201 8.10 3.68 -21.54
N GLY A 202 6.84 4.00 -21.80
CA GLY A 202 6.40 4.58 -23.07
C GLY A 202 6.97 5.98 -23.32
N ARG A 203 6.86 6.88 -22.33
CA ARG A 203 7.38 8.24 -22.39
C ARG A 203 7.99 8.66 -21.06
N VAL A 204 9.17 9.27 -21.11
CA VAL A 204 9.85 9.86 -19.95
C VAL A 204 9.97 11.37 -20.13
N GLU A 205 9.42 12.13 -19.20
CA GLU A 205 9.52 13.60 -19.15
C GLU A 205 10.34 14.02 -17.93
N TYR A 206 11.40 14.80 -18.14
CA TYR A 206 12.30 15.18 -17.04
C TYR A 206 12.78 16.62 -17.12
N ARG A 207 12.98 17.27 -15.97
CA ARG A 207 13.49 18.66 -15.92
C ARG A 207 15.00 18.75 -15.66
N ARG A 208 15.50 18.04 -14.64
CA ARG A 208 16.90 18.16 -14.18
C ARG A 208 17.80 17.07 -14.73
N SER A 209 17.46 15.80 -14.53
CA SER A 209 18.32 14.67 -14.95
C SER A 209 17.52 13.41 -15.25
N LEU A 210 17.99 12.67 -16.25
CA LEU A 210 17.52 11.34 -16.59
C LEU A 210 18.72 10.38 -16.59
N HIS A 211 18.60 9.27 -15.88
CA HIS A 211 19.50 8.13 -15.99
C HIS A 211 18.70 6.89 -16.41
N VAL A 212 19.13 6.22 -17.47
CA VAL A 212 18.47 5.01 -17.99
C VAL A 212 19.49 3.88 -18.01
N ALA A 213 19.20 2.79 -17.29
CA ALA A 213 20.04 1.61 -17.29
C ALA A 213 20.02 0.94 -18.68
N ARG A 214 21.14 0.36 -19.12
CA ARG A 214 21.24 -0.39 -20.41
C ARG A 214 20.22 -1.53 -20.58
N THR A 215 19.60 -1.96 -19.49
CA THR A 215 18.62 -3.06 -19.45
C THR A 215 17.17 -2.57 -19.32
N ALA A 216 16.96 -1.26 -19.31
CA ALA A 216 15.66 -0.65 -19.39
C ALA A 216 15.28 -0.38 -20.85
N LYS A 217 13.99 -0.24 -21.11
CA LYS A 217 13.45 0.21 -22.39
C LYS A 217 12.65 1.48 -22.16
N THR A 218 12.96 2.51 -22.94
CA THR A 218 12.25 3.80 -22.97
C THR A 218 11.82 4.07 -24.41
N GLY A 219 10.62 4.64 -24.59
CA GLY A 219 10.14 5.11 -25.88
C GLY A 219 10.63 6.53 -26.16
N VAL A 220 9.79 7.52 -25.88
CA VAL A 220 10.14 8.94 -26.08
C VAL A 220 10.73 9.54 -24.81
N GLU A 221 11.87 10.23 -24.93
CA GLU A 221 12.50 10.97 -23.83
C GLU A 221 12.43 12.47 -24.12
N VAL A 222 11.80 13.24 -23.23
CA VAL A 222 11.60 14.68 -23.37
C VAL A 222 12.18 15.41 -22.17
N ARG A 223 13.07 16.37 -22.43
CA ARG A 223 13.49 17.32 -21.41
C ARG A 223 12.53 18.53 -21.41
N LEU A 224 11.92 18.81 -20.26
CA LEU A 224 11.03 19.94 -20.02
C LEU A 224 11.78 21.18 -19.53
#